data_AF-A0A150PFU3-F1
#
_entry.id   AF-A0A150PFU3-F1
#
_cell.length_a   1.000
_cell.length_b   1.000
_cell.length_c   1.000
_cell.angle_alpha   90.00
_cell.angle_beta   90.00
_cell.angle_gamma   90.00
#
_symmetry.space_group_name_H-M   'P 1'
#
loop_
_entity.id
_entity.type
_entity.pdbx_description
1 polymer ?
#
loop_
_entity_poly.entity_id
_entity_poly.type
_entity_poly.pdbx_seq_one_letter_code
_entity_poly.pdbx_strand_id
1 'polypeptide(L)'
;MTTATLQRRFTAILAFLVLWPPVHFALARTLDVNPWKLFGLAMYANVHETKVELWDETREPAVRLEHESLSPATKKVVGDLTYWRGTLGRFVDVAPFAARMLKENPGVERLLIRLGVQRLDTATSKLTTTWTTHRYTTASAP
;
A
#
# COMPACT_ATOMS: atom_id res chain seq x y z
N MET A 1 -40.93 -15.66 -8.42
CA MET A 1 -40.31 -14.54 -7.68
C MET A 1 -41.30 -13.39 -7.64
N THR A 2 -41.62 -12.82 -6.47
CA THR A 2 -42.67 -11.78 -6.38
C THR A 2 -42.14 -10.40 -6.78
N THR A 3 -43.03 -9.52 -7.23
CA THR A 3 -42.73 -8.13 -7.59
C THR A 3 -42.08 -7.37 -6.44
N ALA A 4 -42.52 -7.63 -5.20
CA ALA A 4 -41.93 -7.04 -3.99
C ALA A 4 -40.49 -7.51 -3.74
N THR A 5 -40.17 -8.78 -4.02
CA THR A 5 -38.80 -9.30 -3.93
C THR A 5 -37.88 -8.67 -4.99
N LEU A 6 -38.39 -8.48 -6.21
CA LEU A 6 -37.64 -7.83 -7.29
C LEU A 6 -37.35 -6.36 -6.97
N GLN A 7 -38.35 -5.63 -6.50
CA GLN A 7 -38.21 -4.22 -6.11
C GLN A 7 -37.17 -4.05 -4.99
N ARG A 8 -37.22 -4.88 -3.94
CA ARG A 8 -36.21 -4.84 -2.87
C ARG A 8 -34.80 -5.05 -3.37
N ARG A 9 -34.59 -6.03 -4.26
CA ARG A 9 -33.26 -6.29 -4.85
C ARG A 9 -32.79 -5.11 -5.71
N PHE A 10 -33.69 -4.54 -6.51
CA PHE A 10 -33.37 -3.39 -7.35
C PHE A 10 -33.00 -2.16 -6.50
N THR A 11 -33.75 -1.86 -5.45
CA THR A 11 -33.44 -0.78 -4.51
C THR A 11 -32.09 -1.00 -3.81
N ALA A 12 -31.76 -2.24 -3.42
CA ALA A 12 -30.47 -2.55 -2.82
C ALA A 12 -29.30 -2.33 -3.79
N ILE A 13 -29.46 -2.71 -5.06
CA ILE A 13 -28.46 -2.46 -6.12
C ILE A 13 -28.29 -0.96 -6.34
N LEU A 14 -29.38 -0.19 -6.43
CA LEU A 14 -29.30 1.26 -6.59
C LEU A 14 -28.62 1.93 -5.39
N ALA A 15 -28.98 1.53 -4.16
CA ALA A 15 -28.35 2.04 -2.96
C ALA A 15 -26.84 1.75 -2.94
N PHE A 16 -26.43 0.54 -3.33
CA PHE A 16 -25.02 0.19 -3.49
C PHE A 16 -24.34 1.11 -4.51
N LEU A 17 -24.89 1.24 -5.72
CA LEU A 17 -24.28 2.06 -6.78
C LEU A 17 -24.16 3.54 -6.41
N VAL A 18 -25.11 4.08 -5.64
CA VAL A 18 -25.08 5.48 -5.17
C VAL A 18 -24.07 5.69 -4.04
N LEU A 19 -23.98 4.74 -3.10
CA LEU A 19 -23.06 4.83 -1.96
C LEU A 19 -21.62 4.44 -2.31
N TRP A 20 -21.43 3.72 -3.40
CA TRP A 20 -20.14 3.18 -3.79
C TRP A 20 -19.06 4.25 -4.09
N PRO A 21 -19.33 5.31 -4.88
CA PRO A 21 -18.35 6.37 -5.12
C PRO A 21 -17.85 7.10 -3.85
N PRO A 22 -18.71 7.59 -2.93
CA PRO A 22 -18.22 8.27 -1.74
C PRO A 22 -17.45 7.34 -0.79
N VAL A 23 -17.86 6.07 -0.66
CA VAL A 23 -17.12 5.07 0.13
C VAL A 23 -15.72 4.86 -0.43
N HIS A 24 -15.58 4.72 -1.75
CA HIS A 24 -14.27 4.60 -2.39
C HIS A 24 -13.38 5.81 -2.22
N PHE A 25 -13.95 7.01 -2.37
CA PHE A 25 -13.21 8.24 -2.16
C PHE A 25 -12.68 8.33 -0.73
N ALA A 26 -13.51 7.97 0.26
CA ALA A 26 -13.10 7.92 1.65
C ALA A 26 -11.96 6.90 1.88
N LEU A 27 -12.09 5.67 1.37
CA LEU A 27 -11.08 4.62 1.50
C LEU A 27 -9.74 5.02 0.86
N ALA A 28 -9.76 5.56 -0.36
CA ALA A 28 -8.55 6.00 -1.05
C ALA A 28 -7.87 7.18 -0.32
N ARG A 29 -8.65 8.16 0.15
CA ARG A 29 -8.11 9.35 0.82
C ARG A 29 -7.55 9.05 2.21
N THR A 30 -8.23 8.21 2.99
CA THR A 30 -7.90 7.99 4.41
C THR A 30 -6.97 6.80 4.62
N LEU A 31 -7.15 5.74 3.82
CA LEU A 31 -6.48 4.46 4.02
C LEU A 31 -5.57 4.09 2.86
N ASP A 32 -5.40 4.95 1.84
CA ASP A 32 -4.53 4.69 0.68
C ASP A 32 -4.94 3.41 -0.08
N VAL A 33 -6.20 3.01 0.02
CA VAL A 33 -6.73 1.85 -0.71
C VAL A 33 -6.88 2.23 -2.17
N ASN A 34 -6.47 1.34 -3.08
CA ASN A 34 -6.69 1.50 -4.52
C ASN A 34 -7.93 0.70 -4.95
N PRO A 35 -9.10 1.33 -5.07
CA PRO A 35 -10.34 0.61 -5.34
C PRO A 35 -10.39 0.05 -6.77
N TRP A 36 -9.62 0.65 -7.69
CA TRP A 36 -9.47 0.14 -9.05
C TRP A 36 -8.84 -1.25 -9.04
N LYS A 37 -7.74 -1.43 -8.31
CA LYS A 37 -7.08 -2.74 -8.19
C LYS A 37 -7.91 -3.78 -7.44
N LEU A 38 -8.81 -3.36 -6.54
CA LEU A 38 -9.64 -4.27 -5.76
C LEU A 38 -10.91 -4.74 -6.47
N PHE A 39 -11.62 -3.80 -7.11
CA PHE A 39 -12.98 -4.08 -7.59
C PHE A 39 -13.14 -3.90 -9.10
N GLY A 40 -12.13 -3.40 -9.82
CA GLY A 40 -12.22 -3.12 -11.27
C GLY A 40 -13.27 -2.07 -11.66
N LEU A 41 -13.90 -1.42 -10.68
CA LEU A 41 -15.08 -0.56 -10.83
C LEU A 41 -14.86 0.77 -10.09
N ALA A 42 -13.80 1.50 -10.44
CA ALA A 42 -13.51 2.81 -9.84
C ALA A 42 -12.45 3.62 -10.63
N MET A 43 -12.70 3.96 -11.89
CA MET A 43 -11.79 4.80 -12.69
C MET A 43 -11.66 6.25 -12.19
N TYR A 44 -12.46 6.66 -11.21
CA TYR A 44 -12.53 8.03 -10.69
C TYR A 44 -11.68 8.26 -9.44
N ALA A 45 -11.09 7.20 -8.87
CA ALA A 45 -10.23 7.31 -7.71
C ALA A 45 -8.83 7.79 -8.16
N ASN A 46 -8.36 8.89 -7.57
CA ASN A 46 -7.07 9.49 -7.88
C ASN A 46 -5.97 8.42 -7.82
N VAL A 47 -5.31 8.19 -8.96
CA VAL A 47 -4.23 7.19 -9.08
C VAL A 47 -3.12 7.62 -8.12
N HIS A 48 -2.82 6.76 -7.15
CA HIS A 48 -1.69 6.95 -6.25
C HIS A 48 -0.70 5.82 -6.45
N GLU A 49 0.56 6.19 -6.57
CA GLU A 49 1.66 5.25 -6.71
C GLU A 49 2.29 5.00 -5.35
N THR A 50 2.54 3.73 -5.03
CA THR A 50 3.27 3.35 -3.82
C THR A 50 4.74 3.15 -4.15
N LYS A 51 5.61 3.79 -3.38
CA LYS A 51 7.06 3.65 -3.42
C LYS A 51 7.53 2.97 -2.15
N VAL A 52 8.50 2.08 -2.27
CA VAL A 52 9.13 1.40 -1.14
C VAL A 52 10.63 1.64 -1.23
N GLU A 53 11.21 2.20 -0.16
CA GLU A 53 12.65 2.30 0.00
C GLU A 53 13.10 1.47 1.19
N LEU A 54 14.21 0.77 1.03
CA LEU A 54 14.87 0.02 2.08
C LEU A 54 16.16 0.73 2.47
N TRP A 55 16.43 0.78 3.77
CA TRP A 55 17.60 1.39 4.35
C TRP A 55 18.18 0.47 5.41
N ASP A 56 19.48 0.21 5.32
CA ASP A 56 20.25 -0.48 6.34
C ASP A 56 20.75 0.55 7.37
N GLU A 57 20.06 0.60 8.51
CA GLU A 57 20.44 1.44 9.66
C GLU A 57 21.54 0.77 10.51
N THR A 58 22.02 -0.43 10.17
CA THR A 58 23.14 -1.09 10.89
C THR A 58 24.43 -0.30 10.70
N ARG A 59 24.60 0.35 9.56
CA ARG A 59 25.78 1.17 9.20
C ARG A 59 25.60 2.63 9.62
N GLU A 60 26.71 3.31 9.89
CA GLU A 60 26.75 4.76 10.09
C GLU A 60 27.63 5.43 9.01
N PRO A 61 27.07 6.30 8.14
CA PRO A 61 25.66 6.66 8.03
C PRO A 61 24.79 5.50 7.50
N ALA A 62 23.48 5.56 7.76
CA ALA A 62 22.52 4.59 7.23
C ALA A 62 22.58 4.56 5.70
N VAL A 63 22.60 3.36 5.12
CA VAL A 63 22.80 3.17 3.68
C VAL A 63 21.49 2.76 3.02
N ARG A 64 21.09 3.47 1.96
CA ARG A 64 19.96 3.04 1.14
C ARG A 64 20.34 1.75 0.40
N LEU A 65 19.49 0.73 0.53
CA LEU A 65 19.65 -0.50 -0.23
C LEU A 65 18.99 -0.32 -1.59
N GLU A 66 19.83 -0.07 -2.61
CA GLU A 66 19.37 0.08 -3.98
C GLU A 66 18.73 -1.21 -4.50
N HIS A 67 17.65 -1.08 -5.27
CA HIS A 67 16.89 -2.26 -5.71
C HIS A 67 17.78 -3.27 -6.44
N GLU A 68 18.75 -2.81 -7.23
CA GLU A 68 19.65 -3.65 -8.02
C GLU A 68 20.55 -4.54 -7.17
N SER A 69 21.01 -4.05 -6.02
CA SER A 69 21.91 -4.78 -5.12
C SER A 69 21.19 -5.81 -4.24
N LEU A 70 19.86 -5.78 -4.21
CA LEU A 70 19.06 -6.74 -3.45
C LEU A 70 19.12 -8.14 -4.04
N SER A 71 19.12 -9.14 -3.16
CA SER A 71 18.96 -10.55 -3.56
C SER A 71 17.60 -10.75 -4.28
N PRO A 72 17.48 -11.73 -5.20
CA PRO A 72 16.21 -12.02 -5.89
C PRO A 72 15.05 -12.28 -4.93
N ALA A 73 15.31 -12.96 -3.80
CA ALA A 73 14.33 -13.21 -2.76
C ALA A 73 13.83 -11.88 -2.14
N THR A 74 14.75 -10.98 -1.79
CA THR A 74 14.40 -9.67 -1.22
C THR A 74 13.65 -8.80 -2.23
N LYS A 75 14.08 -8.79 -3.51
CA LYS A 75 13.38 -8.10 -4.60
C LYS A 75 11.93 -8.56 -4.71
N LYS A 76 11.68 -9.86 -4.60
CA LYS A 76 10.33 -10.43 -4.59
C LYS A 76 9.53 -9.92 -3.40
N VAL A 77 10.08 -9.94 -2.18
CA VAL A 77 9.37 -9.43 -0.98
C VAL A 77 9.05 -7.94 -1.10
N VAL A 78 9.97 -7.13 -1.64
CA VAL A 78 9.73 -5.70 -1.93
C VAL A 78 8.63 -5.52 -2.97
N GLY A 79 8.65 -6.33 -4.04
CA GLY A 79 7.61 -6.33 -5.07
C GLY A 79 6.24 -6.68 -4.50
N ASP A 80 6.16 -7.74 -3.68
CA ASP A 80 4.93 -8.16 -3.00
C ASP A 80 4.41 -7.06 -2.08
N LEU A 81 5.28 -6.46 -1.26
CA LEU A 81 4.92 -5.34 -0.38
C LEU A 81 4.42 -4.13 -1.20
N THR A 82 5.11 -3.77 -2.27
CA THR A 82 4.74 -2.66 -3.16
C THR A 82 3.37 -2.91 -3.80
N TYR A 83 3.13 -4.14 -4.28
CA TYR A 83 1.86 -4.53 -4.88
C TYR A 83 0.71 -4.47 -3.87
N TRP A 84 0.86 -5.13 -2.73
CA TRP A 84 -0.19 -5.19 -1.71
C TRP A 84 -0.46 -3.82 -1.12
N ARG A 85 0.58 -3.05 -0.77
CA ARG A 85 0.43 -1.70 -0.24
C ARG A 85 -0.20 -0.77 -1.28
N GLY A 86 0.15 -0.91 -2.55
CA GLY A 86 -0.49 -0.17 -3.65
C GLY A 86 -1.89 -0.65 -4.02
N THR A 87 -2.44 -1.66 -3.32
CA THR A 87 -3.79 -2.20 -3.52
C THR A 87 -4.67 -1.97 -2.30
N LEU A 88 -4.20 -2.42 -1.13
CA LEU A 88 -4.91 -2.40 0.14
C LEU A 88 -4.49 -1.23 1.05
N GLY A 89 -3.51 -0.43 0.65
CA GLY A 89 -3.06 0.73 1.41
C GLY A 89 -2.66 0.37 2.83
N ARG A 90 -3.15 1.15 3.79
CA ARG A 90 -2.84 1.07 5.22
C ARG A 90 -3.22 -0.24 5.90
N PHE A 91 -4.08 -1.05 5.29
CA PHE A 91 -4.45 -2.36 5.82
C PHE A 91 -3.32 -3.40 5.74
N VAL A 92 -2.30 -3.16 4.91
CA VAL A 92 -1.16 -4.07 4.80
C VAL A 92 -0.23 -3.86 5.99
N ASP A 93 -0.09 -4.87 6.83
CA ASP A 93 0.97 -4.90 7.84
C ASP A 93 2.33 -5.11 7.17
N VAL A 94 3.29 -4.26 7.55
CA VAL A 94 4.64 -4.23 7.01
C VAL A 94 5.55 -5.21 7.76
N ALA A 95 5.23 -5.54 9.02
CA ALA A 95 6.09 -6.35 9.88
C ALA A 95 6.42 -7.74 9.28
N PRO A 96 5.48 -8.49 8.70
CA PRO A 96 5.80 -9.79 8.09
C PRO A 96 6.74 -9.68 6.88
N PHE A 97 6.67 -8.58 6.13
CA PHE A 97 7.57 -8.34 5.00
C PHE A 97 8.97 -7.98 5.51
N ALA A 98 9.05 -7.13 6.53
CA ALA A 98 10.31 -6.76 7.17
C ALA A 98 11.02 -7.98 7.77
N ALA A 99 10.30 -8.86 8.47
CA ALA A 99 10.82 -10.10 9.03
C ALA A 99 11.44 -10.99 7.96
N ARG A 100 10.73 -11.17 6.83
CA ARG A 100 11.26 -11.92 5.68
C ARG A 100 12.50 -11.25 5.09
N MET A 101 12.49 -9.94 4.91
CA MET A 101 13.67 -9.21 4.39
C MET A 101 14.89 -9.36 5.31
N LEU A 102 14.71 -9.23 6.63
CA LEU A 102 15.80 -9.43 7.61
C LEU A 102 16.33 -10.87 7.57
N LYS A 103 15.44 -11.86 7.48
CA LYS A 103 15.84 -13.29 7.37
C LYS A 103 16.66 -13.57 6.10
N GLU A 104 16.31 -12.96 4.98
CA GLU A 104 17.02 -13.13 3.70
C GLU A 104 18.33 -12.32 3.63
N ASN A 105 18.57 -11.40 4.58
CA ASN A 105 19.75 -10.53 4.61
C ASN A 105 20.39 -10.54 6.01
N PRO A 106 21.10 -11.62 6.41
CA PRO A 106 21.63 -11.77 7.76
C PRO A 106 22.67 -10.70 8.17
N GLY A 107 23.23 -9.96 7.21
CA GLY A 107 24.12 -8.82 7.48
C GLY A 107 23.41 -7.51 7.81
N VAL A 108 22.07 -7.47 7.79
CA VAL A 108 21.25 -6.31 8.15
C VAL A 108 20.53 -6.60 9.47
N GLU A 109 20.91 -5.89 10.53
CA GLU A 109 20.30 -6.06 11.86
C GLU A 109 19.19 -5.03 12.12
N ARG A 110 19.33 -3.84 11.53
CA ARG A 110 18.38 -2.73 11.63
C ARG A 110 17.90 -2.34 10.24
N LEU A 111 16.65 -2.65 9.93
CA LEU A 111 16.02 -2.34 8.65
C LEU A 111 15.00 -1.21 8.81
N LEU A 112 15.18 -0.16 8.02
CA LEU A 112 14.21 0.91 7.88
C LEU A 112 13.52 0.80 6.52
N ILE A 113 12.19 0.76 6.54
CA ILE A 113 11.32 0.71 5.37
C ILE A 113 10.58 2.02 5.26
N ARG A 114 10.79 2.76 4.17
CA ARG A 114 10.01 3.98 3.86
C ARG A 114 8.96 3.66 2.81
N LEU A 115 7.71 3.94 3.14
CA LEU A 115 6.57 3.83 2.25
C LEU A 115 6.15 5.22 1.79
N GLY A 116 6.31 5.49 0.50
CA GLY A 116 5.90 6.74 -0.14
C GLY A 116 4.57 6.54 -0.84
N VAL A 117 3.59 7.39 -0.55
CA VAL A 117 2.35 7.45 -1.34
C VAL A 117 2.37 8.73 -2.14
N GLN A 118 2.40 8.61 -3.47
CA GLN A 118 2.33 9.73 -4.39
C GLN A 118 0.89 10.11 -4.68
N ARG A 119 0.55 11.39 -4.55
CA ARG A 119 -0.78 11.92 -4.84
C ARG A 119 -0.66 13.21 -5.64
N LEU A 120 -1.59 13.42 -6.58
CA LEU A 120 -1.75 14.70 -7.23
C LEU A 120 -2.33 15.71 -6.23
N ASP A 121 -1.56 16.75 -5.93
CA ASP A 121 -2.06 17.93 -5.25
C ASP A 121 -2.90 18.74 -6.23
N THR A 122 -4.20 18.83 -5.96
CA THR A 122 -5.16 19.53 -6.83
C THR A 122 -5.02 21.05 -6.79
N ALA A 123 -4.38 21.63 -5.77
CA ALA A 123 -4.15 23.06 -5.69
C ALA A 123 -2.94 23.49 -6.52
N THR A 124 -1.88 22.67 -6.55
CA THR A 124 -0.62 23.00 -7.22
C THR A 124 -0.39 22.24 -8.52
N SER A 125 -1.24 21.26 -8.83
CA SER A 125 -1.08 20.31 -9.95
C SER A 125 0.26 19.56 -9.94
N LYS A 126 0.88 19.43 -8.76
CA LYS A 126 2.14 18.70 -8.57
C LYS A 126 1.91 17.36 -7.90
N LEU A 127 2.74 16.38 -8.24
CA LEU A 127 2.79 15.14 -7.47
C LEU A 127 3.54 15.39 -6.16
N THR A 128 2.85 15.12 -5.04
CA THR A 128 3.44 15.16 -3.71
C THR A 128 3.61 13.73 -3.21
N THR A 129 4.69 13.46 -2.48
CA THR A 129 4.93 12.14 -1.87
C THR A 129 4.88 12.27 -0.37
N THR A 130 3.95 11.58 0.27
CA THR A 130 3.93 11.47 1.73
C THR A 130 4.66 10.20 2.13
N TRP A 131 5.68 10.34 2.98
CA TRP A 131 6.49 9.23 3.45
C TRP A 131 6.07 8.79 4.84
N THR A 132 5.91 7.49 5.03
CA THR A 132 5.78 6.85 6.34
C THR A 132 6.98 5.94 6.56
N THR A 133 7.56 5.99 7.74
CA THR A 133 8.77 5.23 8.08
C THR A 133 8.42 4.13 9.07
N HIS A 134 8.89 2.92 8.80
CA HIS A 134 8.77 1.77 9.69
C HIS A 134 10.17 1.24 9.98
N ARG A 135 10.49 1.08 11.27
CA ARG A 135 11.79 0.56 11.72
C ARG A 135 11.60 -0.83 12.31
N TYR A 136 12.47 -1.74 11.92
CA TYR A 136 12.47 -3.12 12.37
C TYR A 136 13.90 -3.54 12.71
N THR A 137 14.00 -4.38 13.73
CA THR A 137 15.23 -5.08 14.12
C THR A 137 14.99 -6.57 14.01
N THR A 138 16.05 -7.36 13.95
CA THR A 138 15.98 -8.83 14.03
C THR A 138 15.22 -9.32 15.27
N ALA A 139 15.25 -8.57 16.38
CA ALA A 139 14.52 -8.89 17.62
C ALA A 139 13.03 -8.47 17.61
N SER A 140 12.62 -7.57 16.72
CA SER A 140 11.25 -7.05 16.64
C SER A 140 10.46 -7.60 15.44
N ALA A 141 11.08 -8.47 14.65
CA ALA A 141 10.44 -9.20 13.57
C ALA A 141 9.64 -10.38 14.16
N PRO A 142 8.32 -10.48 13.91
CA PRO A 142 7.50 -11.60 14.38
C PRO A 142 7.91 -12.94 13.76
#